data_AF-A0A7Y7LUS1-F1
#
_entry.id   AF-A0A7Y7LUS1-F1
#
_cell.length_a   1.000
_cell.length_b   1.000
_cell.length_c   1.000
_cell.angle_alpha   90.00
_cell.angle_beta   90.00
_cell.angle_gamma   90.00
#
_symmetry.space_group_name_H-M   'P 1'
#
loop_
_entity.id
_entity.type
_entity.pdbx_description
1 polymer ?
#
loop_
_entity_poly.entity_id
_entity_poly.type
_entity_poly.pdbx_seq_one_letter_code
_entity_poly.pdbx_strand_id
1 'polypeptide(L)'
;MARRRTAALGLIARALIEKQWHATAVRAQIHAILGDDSDQFVAAAGRVLFVVLGALMTEDIDHDLPDVRIVRGACNALYEQAGVPVIDPTRRASLRSGLEACDRLVDGLQRKSLIDAACDLELKLQNAHLDWAAFEALLEGIAA
;
A
#
# COMPACT_ATOMS: atom_id res chain seq x y z
N MET A 1 -16.05 13.01 -3.45
CA MET A 1 -15.21 14.21 -3.14
C MET A 1 -13.73 14.07 -3.56
N ALA A 2 -13.36 13.14 -4.46
CA ALA A 2 -11.95 12.79 -4.73
C ALA A 2 -11.18 13.69 -5.72
N ARG A 3 -11.87 14.50 -6.54
CA ARG A 3 -11.26 15.20 -7.69
C ARG A 3 -10.28 16.34 -7.34
N ARG A 4 -10.21 16.78 -6.07
CA ARG A 4 -9.45 17.99 -5.68
C ARG A 4 -7.99 17.75 -5.27
N ARG A 5 -7.58 16.53 -4.92
CA ARG A 5 -6.22 16.25 -4.38
C ARG A 5 -5.16 16.04 -5.46
N THR A 6 -5.50 15.40 -6.57
CA THR A 6 -4.57 15.12 -7.68
C THR A 6 -4.12 16.36 -8.46
N ALA A 7 -4.82 17.50 -8.31
CA ALA A 7 -4.47 18.76 -8.96
C ALA A 7 -3.21 19.43 -8.37
N ALA A 8 -2.72 18.97 -7.21
CA ALA A 8 -1.53 19.52 -6.57
C ALA A 8 -0.21 19.07 -7.23
N LEU A 9 -0.21 17.94 -7.94
CA LEU A 9 1.00 17.38 -8.56
C LEU A 9 1.03 17.68 -10.07
N GLY A 10 2.11 18.29 -10.54
CA GLY A 10 2.35 18.54 -11.96
C GLY A 10 2.52 17.25 -12.77
N LEU A 11 2.34 17.32 -14.09
CA LEU A 11 2.39 16.16 -15.00
C LEU A 11 3.72 15.38 -14.92
N ILE A 12 4.85 16.09 -14.79
CA ILE A 12 6.17 15.47 -14.67
C ILE A 12 6.27 14.69 -13.35
N ALA A 13 5.80 15.27 -12.24
CA ALA A 13 5.81 14.59 -10.94
C ALA A 13 4.99 13.29 -10.98
N ARG A 14 3.81 13.33 -11.62
CA ARG A 14 2.97 12.13 -11.79
C ARG A 14 3.65 11.02 -12.59
N ALA A 15 4.34 11.36 -13.68
CA ALA A 15 5.09 10.39 -14.48
C ALA A 15 6.26 9.77 -13.70
N LEU A 16 6.92 10.55 -12.84
CA LEU A 16 7.98 10.05 -11.96
C LEU A 16 7.41 9.12 -10.87
N ILE A 17 6.30 9.49 -10.24
CA ILE A 17 5.61 8.67 -9.23
C ILE A 17 5.18 7.34 -9.83
N GLU A 18 4.64 7.35 -11.04
CA GLU A 18 4.26 6.14 -11.76
C GLU A 18 5.44 5.19 -11.97
N LYS A 19 6.59 5.72 -12.42
CA LYS A 19 7.81 4.91 -12.55
C LYS A 19 8.29 4.38 -11.19
N GLN A 20 8.21 5.20 -10.15
CA GLN A 20 8.68 4.86 -8.81
C GLN A 20 7.76 3.86 -8.09
N TRP A 21 6.47 3.89 -8.38
CA TRP A 21 5.48 2.94 -7.87
C TRP A 21 5.87 1.50 -8.20
N HIS A 22 6.15 1.21 -9.47
CA HIS A 22 6.58 -0.14 -9.88
C HIS A 22 7.86 -0.59 -9.17
N ALA A 23 8.86 0.29 -9.04
CA ALA A 23 10.08 -0.05 -8.32
C ALA A 23 9.83 -0.30 -6.82
N THR A 24 8.85 0.39 -6.23
CA THR A 24 8.45 0.22 -4.82
C THR A 24 7.80 -1.14 -4.59
N ALA A 25 6.87 -1.54 -5.47
CA ALA A 25 6.21 -2.84 -5.40
C ALA A 25 7.22 -4.00 -5.41
N VAL A 26 8.14 -3.98 -6.38
CA VAL A 26 9.23 -4.98 -6.49
C VAL A 26 10.10 -4.99 -5.24
N ARG A 27 10.52 -3.82 -4.76
CA ARG A 27 11.39 -3.70 -3.58
C ARG A 27 10.71 -4.25 -2.32
N ALA A 28 9.41 -4.00 -2.13
CA ALA A 28 8.67 -4.49 -0.97
C ALA A 28 8.62 -6.02 -0.93
N GLN A 29 8.31 -6.68 -2.05
CA GLN A 29 8.38 -8.14 -2.13
C GLN A 29 9.78 -8.66 -1.81
N ILE A 30 10.83 -8.04 -2.35
CA ILE A 30 12.22 -8.44 -2.06
C ILE A 30 12.53 -8.33 -0.56
N HIS A 31 12.23 -7.20 0.09
CA HIS A 31 12.47 -7.05 1.52
C HIS A 31 11.61 -7.98 2.37
N ALA A 32 10.40 -8.32 1.94
CA ALA A 32 9.58 -9.31 2.64
C ALA A 32 10.19 -10.72 2.65
N ILE A 33 10.94 -11.04 1.60
CA ILE A 33 11.58 -12.36 1.44
C ILE A 33 12.97 -12.37 2.08
N LEU A 34 13.76 -11.31 1.92
CA LEU A 34 15.19 -11.29 2.23
C LEU A 34 15.62 -10.26 3.28
N GLY A 35 14.73 -9.33 3.65
CA GLY A 35 15.07 -8.22 4.52
C GLY A 35 14.95 -8.56 6.00
N ASP A 36 16.02 -8.29 6.76
CA ASP A 36 16.03 -8.37 8.23
C ASP A 36 15.91 -7.00 8.91
N ASP A 37 16.01 -5.90 8.15
CA ASP A 37 15.74 -4.55 8.65
C ASP A 37 14.23 -4.32 8.75
N SER A 38 13.72 -4.28 9.98
CA SER A 38 12.29 -4.15 10.27
C SER A 38 11.69 -2.85 9.78
N ASP A 39 12.37 -1.72 9.95
CA ASP A 39 11.85 -0.41 9.57
C ASP A 39 11.79 -0.27 8.05
N GLN A 40 12.83 -0.71 7.35
CA GLN A 40 12.81 -0.74 5.88
C GLN A 40 11.74 -1.69 5.34
N PHE A 41 11.57 -2.85 5.99
CA PHE A 41 10.56 -3.83 5.63
C PHE A 41 9.15 -3.27 5.78
N VAL A 42 8.81 -2.71 6.95
CA VAL A 42 7.50 -2.06 7.20
C VAL A 42 7.28 -0.89 6.27
N ALA A 43 8.28 -0.02 6.08
CA ALA A 43 8.15 1.15 5.21
C ALA A 43 7.95 0.77 3.73
N ALA A 44 8.57 -0.32 3.26
CA ALA A 44 8.37 -0.78 1.89
C ALA A 44 7.01 -1.46 1.73
N ALA A 45 6.65 -2.39 2.63
CA ALA A 45 5.38 -3.09 2.59
C ALA A 45 4.18 -2.15 2.72
N GLY A 46 4.26 -1.18 3.65
CA GLY A 46 3.19 -0.22 3.90
C GLY A 46 2.86 0.65 2.69
N ARG A 47 3.86 1.07 1.90
CA ARG A 47 3.61 1.85 0.69
C ARG A 47 2.81 1.06 -0.35
N VAL A 48 3.12 -0.23 -0.51
CA VAL A 48 2.41 -1.10 -1.45
C VAL A 48 0.98 -1.33 -1.00
N LEU A 49 0.80 -1.72 0.27
CA LEU A 49 -0.51 -1.96 0.87
C LEU A 49 -1.39 -0.72 0.76
N PHE A 50 -0.85 0.47 1.07
CA PHE A 50 -1.60 1.73 1.00
C PHE A 50 -2.10 2.04 -0.42
N VAL A 51 -1.25 1.92 -1.44
CA VAL A 51 -1.65 2.22 -2.83
C VAL A 51 -2.67 1.24 -3.34
N VAL A 52 -2.51 -0.06 -3.06
CA VAL A 52 -3.47 -1.09 -3.47
C VAL A 52 -4.81 -0.87 -2.77
N LEU A 53 -4.84 -0.62 -1.46
CA LEU A 53 -6.08 -0.27 -0.76
C LEU A 53 -6.74 0.98 -1.34
N GLY A 54 -5.98 2.03 -1.65
CA GLY A 54 -6.51 3.24 -2.28
C GLY A 54 -7.16 2.99 -3.64
N ALA A 55 -6.56 2.11 -4.45
CA ALA A 55 -7.12 1.71 -5.73
C ALA A 55 -8.37 0.83 -5.57
N LEU A 56 -8.34 -0.15 -4.67
CA LEU A 56 -9.50 -1.01 -4.35
C LEU A 56 -10.71 -0.16 -3.89
N MET A 57 -10.49 0.79 -2.98
CA MET A 57 -11.51 1.73 -2.51
C MET A 57 -12.05 2.62 -3.64
N THR A 58 -11.18 3.08 -4.54
CA THR A 58 -11.59 3.95 -5.66
C THR A 58 -12.46 3.22 -6.67
N GLU A 59 -12.20 1.93 -6.86
CA GLU A 59 -12.89 1.08 -7.81
C GLU A 59 -14.08 0.32 -7.21
N ASP A 60 -14.37 0.51 -5.92
CA ASP A 60 -15.48 -0.15 -5.21
C ASP A 60 -15.38 -1.69 -5.31
N ILE A 61 -14.17 -2.21 -5.16
CA ILE A 61 -13.90 -3.65 -5.27
C ILE A 61 -14.47 -4.38 -4.05
N ASP A 62 -15.18 -5.48 -4.31
CA ASP A 62 -15.79 -6.33 -3.29
C ASP A 62 -14.78 -6.77 -2.21
N HIS A 63 -15.08 -6.39 -0.97
CA HIS A 63 -14.26 -6.67 0.21
C HIS A 63 -14.25 -8.13 0.63
N ASP A 64 -15.21 -8.93 0.16
CA ASP A 64 -15.29 -10.37 0.39
C ASP A 64 -14.44 -11.18 -0.60
N LEU A 65 -13.73 -10.53 -1.52
CA LEU A 65 -12.75 -11.22 -2.32
C LEU A 65 -11.59 -11.76 -1.43
N PRO A 66 -11.14 -13.01 -1.66
CA PRO A 66 -10.08 -13.61 -0.84
C PRO A 66 -8.82 -12.76 -0.73
N ASP A 67 -8.35 -12.20 -1.86
CA ASP A 67 -7.14 -11.39 -1.89
C ASP A 67 -7.32 -10.05 -1.15
N VAL A 68 -8.52 -9.45 -1.20
CA VAL A 68 -8.81 -8.22 -0.43
C VAL A 68 -8.77 -8.50 1.07
N ARG A 69 -9.34 -9.62 1.53
CA ARG A 69 -9.22 -10.04 2.94
C ARG A 69 -7.79 -10.30 3.37
N ILE A 70 -6.97 -10.89 2.50
CA ILE A 70 -5.54 -11.11 2.76
C ILE A 70 -4.80 -9.78 2.92
N VAL A 71 -5.03 -8.82 2.03
CA VAL A 71 -4.43 -7.47 2.11
C VAL A 71 -4.83 -6.76 3.41
N ARG A 72 -6.10 -6.86 3.83
CA ARG A 72 -6.56 -6.31 5.11
C ARG A 72 -5.87 -6.96 6.30
N GLY A 73 -5.74 -8.29 6.32
CA GLY A 73 -5.00 -9.01 7.35
C GLY A 73 -3.53 -8.62 7.42
N ALA A 74 -2.89 -8.39 6.27
CA ALA A 74 -1.51 -7.90 6.19
C ALA A 74 -1.36 -6.49 6.76
N CYS A 75 -2.37 -5.61 6.64
CA CYS A 75 -2.34 -4.28 7.25
C CYS A 75 -2.34 -4.34 8.79
N ASN A 76 -3.04 -5.30 9.40
CA ASN A 76 -2.98 -5.53 10.84
C ASN A 76 -1.57 -6.01 11.25
N ALA A 77 -0.99 -6.94 10.50
CA ALA A 77 0.38 -7.40 10.75
C ALA A 77 1.42 -6.27 10.58
N LEU A 78 1.20 -5.37 9.61
CA LEU A 78 2.01 -4.17 9.41
C LEU A 78 1.97 -3.26 10.63
N TYR A 79 0.76 -2.95 11.12
CA TYR A 79 0.54 -2.10 12.29
C TYR A 79 1.25 -2.66 13.52
N GLU A 80 1.11 -3.96 13.76
CA GLU A 80 1.75 -4.62 14.89
C GLU A 80 3.28 -4.70 14.78
N GLN A 81 3.82 -4.77 13.56
CA GLN A 81 5.27 -4.83 13.31
C GLN A 81 5.92 -3.43 13.35
N ALA A 82 5.16 -2.36 13.12
CA ALA A 82 5.69 -1.00 13.09
C ALA A 82 6.36 -0.62 14.41
N GLY A 83 7.60 -0.13 14.35
CA GLY A 83 8.40 0.23 15.53
C GLY A 83 8.96 -0.94 16.33
N VAL A 84 8.71 -2.19 15.90
CA VAL A 84 9.33 -3.37 16.50
C VAL A 84 10.67 -3.62 15.80
N PRO A 85 11.80 -3.70 16.52
CA PRO A 85 13.12 -3.75 15.91
C PRO A 85 13.43 -5.08 15.22
N VAL A 86 12.80 -6.17 15.66
CA VAL A 86 12.98 -7.52 15.10
C VAL A 86 11.70 -7.94 14.40
N ILE A 87 11.84 -8.47 13.19
CA ILE A 87 10.70 -8.96 12.42
C ILE A 87 10.21 -10.27 13.01
N ASP A 88 8.97 -10.28 13.50
CA ASP A 88 8.33 -11.51 13.93
C ASP A 88 8.09 -12.43 12.71
N PRO A 89 8.49 -13.72 12.75
CA PRO A 89 8.33 -14.62 11.61
C PRO A 89 6.88 -14.78 11.12
N THR A 90 5.91 -14.74 12.03
CA THR A 90 4.48 -14.82 11.71
C THR A 90 4.02 -13.56 10.99
N ARG A 91 4.44 -12.39 11.48
CA ARG A 91 4.15 -11.11 10.81
C ARG A 91 4.82 -11.00 9.46
N ARG A 92 6.06 -11.47 9.32
CA ARG A 92 6.74 -11.58 8.02
C ARG A 92 5.95 -12.44 7.03
N ALA A 93 5.49 -13.61 7.46
CA ALA A 93 4.69 -14.49 6.62
C ALA A 93 3.36 -13.84 6.19
N SER A 94 2.68 -13.16 7.12
CA SER A 94 1.43 -12.43 6.84
C SER A 94 1.64 -11.30 5.83
N LEU A 95 2.67 -10.47 6.04
CA LEU A 95 3.01 -9.36 5.15
C LEU A 95 3.45 -9.85 3.76
N ARG A 96 4.20 -10.95 3.68
CA ARG A 96 4.54 -11.58 2.39
C ARG A 96 3.28 -12.02 1.65
N SER A 97 2.37 -12.72 2.31
CA SER A 97 1.08 -13.14 1.74
C SER A 97 0.27 -11.93 1.24
N GLY A 98 0.27 -10.84 2.03
CA GLY A 98 -0.32 -9.55 1.64
C GLY A 98 0.27 -8.97 0.35
N LEU A 99 1.59 -8.93 0.24
CA LEU A 99 2.28 -8.38 -0.94
C LEU A 99 2.10 -9.25 -2.18
N GLU A 100 2.01 -10.57 -2.02
CA GLU A 100 1.66 -11.50 -3.11
C GLU A 100 0.21 -11.31 -3.55
N ALA A 101 -0.72 -11.05 -2.62
CA ALA A 101 -2.10 -10.71 -2.94
C ALA A 101 -2.21 -9.35 -3.65
N CYS A 102 -1.44 -8.35 -3.21
CA CYS A 102 -1.33 -7.07 -3.91
C CYS A 102 -0.88 -7.25 -5.36
N ASP A 103 0.12 -8.09 -5.62
CA ASP A 103 0.63 -8.37 -6.97
C ASP A 103 -0.47 -8.92 -7.90
N ARG A 104 -1.24 -9.90 -7.42
CA ARG A 104 -2.38 -10.45 -8.16
C ARG A 104 -3.50 -9.43 -8.42
N LEU A 105 -3.77 -8.57 -7.44
CA LEU A 105 -4.80 -7.54 -7.55
C LEU A 105 -4.41 -6.40 -8.51
N VAL A 106 -3.11 -6.05 -8.57
CA VAL A 106 -2.61 -4.98 -9.43
C VAL A 106 -2.95 -5.21 -10.90
N ASP A 107 -2.93 -6.45 -11.37
CA ASP A 107 -3.27 -6.80 -12.75
C ASP A 107 -4.76 -6.58 -13.08
N GLY A 108 -5.64 -6.68 -12.07
CA GLY A 108 -7.07 -6.46 -12.21
C GLY A 108 -7.52 -5.00 -12.04
N LEU A 109 -6.67 -4.16 -11.44
CA LEU A 109 -6.97 -2.77 -11.13
C LEU A 109 -6.66 -1.84 -12.30
N GLN A 110 -7.43 -0.76 -12.43
CA GLN A 110 -7.11 0.26 -13.41
C GLN A 110 -5.80 0.95 -13.04
N ARG A 111 -4.89 1.03 -14.02
CA ARG A 111 -3.63 1.79 -13.91
C ARG A 111 -3.87 3.20 -13.37
N LYS A 112 -4.93 3.87 -13.82
CA LYS A 112 -5.30 5.20 -13.34
C LYS A 112 -5.51 5.24 -11.82
N SER A 113 -6.26 4.30 -11.26
CA SER A 113 -6.56 4.24 -9.83
C SER A 113 -5.30 4.00 -9.01
N LEU A 114 -4.43 3.08 -9.48
CA LEU A 114 -3.12 2.84 -8.86
C LEU A 114 -2.23 4.09 -8.87
N ILE A 115 -2.16 4.82 -10.00
CA ILE A 115 -1.36 6.04 -10.07
C ILE A 115 -1.95 7.17 -9.25
N ASP A 116 -3.27 7.34 -9.24
CA ASP A 116 -3.94 8.35 -8.42
C ASP A 116 -3.72 8.04 -6.91
N ALA A 117 -3.78 6.77 -6.49
CA ALA A 117 -3.47 6.34 -5.13
C ALA A 117 -1.96 6.50 -4.78
N ALA A 118 -1.05 6.22 -5.71
CA ALA A 118 0.38 6.47 -5.53
C ALA A 118 0.70 7.96 -5.41
N CYS A 119 -0.03 8.82 -6.14
CA CYS A 119 0.06 10.27 -5.98
C CYS A 119 -0.42 10.72 -4.60
N ASP A 120 -1.52 10.14 -4.10
CA ASP A 120 -2.02 10.43 -2.75
C ASP A 120 -1.03 9.98 -1.67
N LEU A 121 -0.37 8.83 -1.85
CA LEU A 121 0.73 8.38 -1.00
C LEU A 121 1.87 9.40 -0.98
N GLU A 122 2.34 9.84 -2.15
CA GLU A 122 3.43 10.82 -2.25
C GLU A 122 3.08 12.14 -1.55
N LEU A 123 1.87 12.65 -1.75
CA LEU A 123 1.39 13.85 -1.05
C LEU A 123 1.36 13.65 0.47
N LYS A 124 1.01 12.45 0.96
CA LYS A 124 1.06 12.15 2.40
C LYS A 124 2.50 12.16 2.90
N LEU A 125 3.41 11.51 2.18
CA LEU A 125 4.84 11.43 2.52
C LEU A 125 5.54 12.80 2.52
N GLN A 126 5.11 13.73 1.66
CA GLN A 126 5.64 15.09 1.64
C GLN A 126 5.18 15.95 2.82
N ASN A 127 3.98 15.67 3.36
CA ASN A 127 3.37 16.46 4.43
C ASN A 127 3.50 15.83 5.83
N ALA A 128 3.77 14.52 5.91
CA ALA A 128 3.92 13.74 7.14
C ALA A 128 4.54 12.35 6.83
N HIS A 129 4.71 11.49 7.85
CA HIS A 129 4.93 10.05 7.61
C HIS A 129 3.60 9.37 7.27
N LEU A 130 3.66 8.21 6.61
CA LEU A 130 2.49 7.37 6.46
C LEU A 130 2.12 6.77 7.83
N ASP A 131 1.04 7.27 8.43
CA ASP A 131 0.56 6.84 9.74
C ASP A 131 -0.61 5.85 9.64
N TRP A 132 -0.99 5.26 10.78
CA TRP A 132 -2.08 4.29 10.85
C TRP A 132 -3.45 4.89 10.51
N ALA A 133 -3.70 6.14 10.87
CA ALA A 133 -4.96 6.82 10.56
C ALA A 133 -5.21 6.89 9.03
N ALA A 134 -4.15 7.00 8.23
CA ALA A 134 -4.26 6.93 6.78
C ALA A 134 -4.71 5.54 6.28
N PHE A 135 -4.31 4.45 6.96
CA PHE A 135 -4.77 3.09 6.64
C PHE A 135 -6.21 2.86 7.11
N GLU A 136 -6.57 3.29 8.32
CA GLU A 136 -7.95 3.16 8.84
C GLU A 136 -8.96 3.76 7.87
N ALA A 137 -8.71 4.98 7.38
CA ALA A 137 -9.60 5.64 6.43
C ALA A 137 -9.82 4.82 5.13
N LEU A 138 -8.79 4.11 4.66
CA LEU A 138 -8.90 3.24 3.48
C LEU A 138 -9.64 1.94 3.81
N LEU A 139 -9.34 1.34 4.96
CA LEU A 139 -9.95 0.09 5.41
C LEU A 139 -11.44 0.26 5.70
N GLU A 140 -11.84 1.38 6.30
CA GLU A 140 -13.24 1.75 6.50
C GLU A 140 -13.94 1.99 5.16
N GLY A 141 -13.27 2.66 4.22
CA GLY A 141 -13.82 2.93 2.89
C GLY A 141 -14.05 1.68 2.03
N ILE A 142 -13.32 0.59 2.29
CA ILE A 142 -13.51 -0.71 1.62
C ILE A 142 -14.56 -1.58 2.34
N ALA A 143 -14.74 -1.39 3.65
CA ALA A 143 -15.68 -2.17 4.45
C ALA A 143 -17.13 -1.65 4.41
N ALA A 144 -17.34 -0.44 3.88
CA ALA A 144 -18.63 0.21 3.71
C ALA A 144 -19.35 -0.30 2.45
#